data_AF-A0AAW7Z0T8-F1
#
_entry.id   AF-A0AAW7Z0T8-F1
#
_cell.length_a   1.000
_cell.length_b   1.000
_cell.length_c   1.000
_cell.angle_alpha   90.00
_cell.angle_beta   90.00
_cell.angle_gamma   90.00
#
_symmetry.space_group_name_H-M   'P 1'
#
loop_
_entity.id
_entity.type
_entity.pdbx_description
1 polymer ?
#
loop_
_entity_poly.entity_id
_entity_poly.type
_entity_poly.pdbx_seq_one_letter_code
_entity_poly.pdbx_strand_id
1 'polypeptide(L)'
;MAHKVRYKFNGVAKEINFSYSRYQNMHEAVADAEGIDLTQFLQTEQQLASISKDKKTVRNFRDAEFVKMGFSDLYFLKNGQE
;
A
#
# COMPACT_ATOMS: atom_id res chain seq x y z
N MET A 1 -19.21 -1.42 8.43
CA MET A 1 -18.15 -1.15 9.43
C MET A 1 -17.02 -0.45 8.70
N ALA A 2 -16.67 0.78 9.09
CA ALA A 2 -15.62 1.55 8.43
C ALA A 2 -14.25 1.10 8.96
N HIS A 3 -13.42 0.55 8.08
CA HIS A 3 -12.01 0.39 8.39
C HIS A 3 -11.33 1.73 8.13
N LYS A 4 -10.19 1.96 8.77
CA LYS A 4 -9.36 3.12 8.47
C LYS A 4 -7.94 2.67 8.22
N VAL A 5 -7.22 3.42 7.42
CA VAL A 5 -5.79 3.23 7.22
C VAL A 5 -5.11 4.51 7.62
N ARG A 6 -4.19 4.41 8.57
CA ARG A 6 -3.29 5.48 8.93
C ARG A 6 -1.97 5.24 8.22
N TYR A 7 -1.38 6.28 7.65
CA TYR A 7 -0.08 6.21 6.99
C TYR A 7 0.64 7.54 7.16
N LYS A 8 1.92 7.55 6.85
CA LYS A 8 2.73 8.76 6.81
C LYS A 8 3.24 8.94 5.39
N PHE A 9 2.90 10.06 4.78
CA PHE A 9 3.32 10.40 3.42
C PHE A 9 4.22 11.64 3.46
N ASN A 10 5.46 11.53 2.98
CA ASN A 10 6.45 12.61 3.00
C ASN A 10 6.58 13.29 4.37
N GLY A 11 6.51 12.51 5.45
CA GLY A 11 6.61 13.02 6.82
C GLY A 11 5.27 13.46 7.44
N VAL A 12 4.19 13.53 6.68
CA VAL A 12 2.86 13.95 7.14
C VAL A 12 2.00 12.73 7.47
N ALA A 13 1.58 12.62 8.73
CA ALA A 13 0.66 11.57 9.14
C ALA A 13 -0.76 11.86 8.63
N LYS A 14 -1.35 10.90 7.93
CA LYS A 14 -2.67 10.95 7.32
C LYS A 14 -3.49 9.73 7.69
N GLU A 15 -4.80 9.89 7.67
CA GLU A 15 -5.76 8.82 7.93
C GLU A 15 -6.86 8.87 6.89
N ILE A 16 -7.14 7.72 6.29
CA ILE A 16 -8.16 7.56 5.26
C ILE A 16 -9.16 6.48 5.66
N ASN A 17 -10.39 6.60 5.18
CA ASN A 17 -11.39 5.55 5.34
C ASN A 17 -11.10 4.44 4.33
N PHE A 18 -10.92 3.23 4.84
CA PHE A 18 -10.75 2.02 4.06
C PHE A 18 -12.08 1.27 3.92
N SER A 19 -12.36 0.82 2.70
CA SER A 19 -13.52 -0.02 2.41
C SER A 19 -13.12 -1.16 1.50
N TYR A 20 -13.32 -2.40 1.98
CA TYR A 20 -13.11 -3.62 1.19
C TYR A 20 -14.00 -3.68 -0.06
N SER A 21 -15.07 -2.88 -0.13
CA SER A 21 -15.90 -2.79 -1.33
C SER A 21 -15.25 -1.99 -2.47
N ARG A 22 -14.27 -1.13 -2.15
CA ARG A 22 -13.58 -0.27 -3.14
C ARG A 22 -12.12 -0.65 -3.33
N TYR A 23 -11.45 -1.10 -2.28
CA TYR A 23 -10.02 -1.40 -2.29
C TYR A 23 -9.79 -2.82 -1.77
N GLN A 24 -8.96 -3.61 -2.44
CA GLN A 24 -8.64 -4.96 -1.97
C GLN A 24 -7.61 -4.91 -0.83
N ASN A 25 -6.71 -3.92 -0.85
CA ASN A 25 -5.64 -3.76 0.13
C ASN A 25 -5.42 -2.30 0.54
N MET A 26 -4.84 -2.11 1.74
CA MET A 26 -4.50 -0.77 2.26
C MET A 26 -3.57 0.03 1.32
N HIS A 27 -2.69 -0.66 0.60
CA HIS A 27 -1.78 -0.08 -0.39
C HIS A 27 -2.52 0.65 -1.51
N GLU A 28 -3.59 0.05 -2.06
CA GLU A 28 -4.42 0.70 -3.07
C GLU A 28 -5.17 1.89 -2.50
N ALA A 29 -5.67 1.77 -1.27
CA ALA A 29 -6.40 2.87 -0.64
C ALA A 29 -5.51 4.09 -0.40
N VAL A 30 -4.28 3.90 0.11
CA VAL A 30 -3.36 5.04 0.35
C VAL A 30 -2.82 5.62 -0.95
N ALA A 31 -2.62 4.79 -1.98
CA ALA A 31 -2.17 5.28 -3.27
C ALA A 31 -3.26 6.09 -3.97
N ASP A 32 -4.49 5.59 -4.03
CA ASP A 32 -5.64 6.31 -4.59
C ASP A 32 -5.91 7.62 -3.83
N ALA A 33 -5.79 7.62 -2.50
CA ALA A 33 -5.96 8.82 -1.68
C ALA A 33 -4.90 9.90 -1.93
N GLU A 34 -3.66 9.52 -2.25
CA GLU A 34 -2.59 10.45 -2.62
C GLU A 34 -2.53 10.71 -4.14
N GLY A 35 -3.36 10.05 -4.95
CA GLY A 35 -3.31 10.12 -6.41
C GLY A 35 -2.07 9.46 -7.03
N ILE A 36 -1.51 8.46 -6.35
CA ILE A 36 -0.36 7.69 -6.81
C ILE A 36 -0.84 6.52 -7.69
N ASP A 37 -0.28 6.46 -8.89
CA ASP A 37 -0.57 5.41 -9.85
C ASP A 37 0.19 4.12 -9.52
N LEU A 38 -0.54 3.11 -9.03
CA LEU A 38 0.00 1.78 -8.79
C LEU A 38 0.11 0.92 -10.06
N THR A 39 -0.31 1.41 -11.22
CA THR A 39 -0.25 0.63 -12.48
C THR A 39 1.19 0.22 -12.79
N GLN A 40 2.15 1.15 -12.70
CA GLN A 40 3.56 0.83 -12.91
C GLN A 40 4.10 -0.11 -11.82
N PHE A 41 3.65 0.08 -10.57
CA PHE A 41 4.00 -0.79 -9.47
C PHE A 41 3.54 -2.23 -9.74
N LEU A 42 2.27 -2.44 -10.11
CA LEU A 42 1.69 -3.75 -10.41
C LEU A 42 2.34 -4.41 -11.62
N GLN A 43 2.62 -3.64 -12.68
CA GLN A 43 3.34 -4.14 -13.84
C GLN A 43 4.74 -4.65 -13.47
N THR A 44 5.48 -3.87 -12.67
CA THR A 44 6.82 -4.23 -12.23
C THR A 44 6.78 -5.40 -11.24
N GLU A 45 5.81 -5.42 -10.32
CA GLU A 45 5.57 -6.51 -9.37
C GLU A 45 5.32 -7.82 -10.14
N GLN A 46 4.47 -7.77 -11.18
CA GLN A 46 4.14 -8.93 -12.01
C GLN A 46 5.34 -9.42 -12.84
N GLN A 47 6.14 -8.51 -13.39
CA GLN A 47 7.37 -8.86 -14.09
C GLN A 47 8.39 -9.50 -13.14
N LEU A 48 8.60 -8.91 -11.96
CA LEU A 48 9.47 -9.46 -10.94
C LEU A 48 8.96 -10.82 -10.46
N ALA A 49 7.66 -11.00 -10.20
CA ALA A 49 7.10 -12.29 -9.84
C ALA A 49 7.29 -13.35 -10.94
N SER A 50 7.33 -12.93 -12.20
CA SER A 50 7.56 -13.83 -13.34
C SER A 50 9.04 -14.22 -13.48
N ILE A 51 9.96 -13.28 -13.24
CA ILE A 51 11.42 -13.50 -13.36
C ILE A 51 11.97 -14.17 -12.11
N SER A 52 11.60 -13.65 -10.94
CA SER A 52 11.98 -14.17 -9.63
C SER A 52 10.86 -15.06 -9.09
N LYS A 53 11.08 -16.37 -9.15
CA LYS A 53 10.23 -17.37 -8.46
C LYS A 53 10.21 -17.18 -6.94
N ASP A 54 11.09 -16.35 -6.40
CA ASP A 54 11.19 -16.01 -4.99
C ASP A 54 10.27 -14.85 -4.59
N LYS A 55 9.29 -15.17 -3.73
CA LYS A 55 8.37 -14.19 -3.13
C LYS A 55 9.08 -13.10 -2.31
N LYS A 56 10.33 -13.34 -1.88
CA LYS A 56 11.14 -12.35 -1.17
C LYS A 56 11.47 -11.14 -2.03
N THR A 57 11.82 -11.34 -3.30
CA THR A 57 12.20 -10.25 -4.21
C THR A 57 11.01 -9.33 -4.46
N VAL A 58 9.86 -9.91 -4.72
CA VAL A 58 8.60 -9.18 -4.92
C VAL A 58 8.23 -8.36 -3.69
N ARG A 59 8.35 -8.94 -2.49
CA ARG A 59 8.07 -8.23 -1.23
C ARG A 59 9.05 -7.08 -1.00
N ASN A 60 10.34 -7.32 -1.21
CA ASN A 60 11.37 -6.30 -1.02
C ASN A 60 11.21 -5.14 -2.02
N PHE A 61 10.81 -5.43 -3.27
CA PHE A 61 10.45 -4.41 -4.25
C PHE A 61 9.24 -3.60 -3.81
N ARG A 62 8.18 -4.26 -3.32
CA ARG A 62 7.01 -3.57 -2.77
C ARG A 62 7.39 -2.62 -1.65
N ASP A 63 8.13 -3.11 -0.66
CA ASP A 63 8.57 -2.28 0.47
C ASP A 63 9.44 -1.11 -0.01
N ALA A 64 10.38 -1.35 -0.96
CA ALA A 64 11.26 -0.32 -1.50
C ALA A 64 10.51 0.76 -2.30
N GLU A 65 9.56 0.38 -3.16
CA GLU A 65 8.79 1.34 -3.95
C GLU A 65 7.84 2.15 -3.08
N PHE A 66 7.17 1.54 -2.09
CA PHE A 66 6.34 2.29 -1.15
C PHE A 66 7.16 3.31 -0.34
N VAL A 67 8.34 2.92 0.12
CA VAL A 67 9.27 3.84 0.81
C VAL A 67 9.74 4.96 -0.13
N LYS A 68 10.09 4.65 -1.39
CA LYS A 68 10.49 5.67 -2.39
C LYS A 68 9.36 6.64 -2.74
N MET A 69 8.13 6.16 -2.81
CA MET A 69 6.94 6.99 -3.01
C MET A 69 6.72 7.94 -1.83
N GLY A 70 7.37 7.69 -0.69
CA GLY A 70 7.27 8.52 0.51
C GLY A 70 6.26 7.99 1.52
N PHE A 71 5.73 6.78 1.29
CA PHE A 71 4.88 6.10 2.26
C PHE A 71 5.73 5.43 3.34
N SER A 72 5.38 5.71 4.59
CA SER A 72 5.92 5.08 5.79
C SER A 72 4.79 4.88 6.80
N ASP A 73 5.02 4.07 7.83
CA ASP A 73 4.09 3.92 8.96
C ASP A 73 2.64 3.54 8.53
N LEU A 74 2.47 2.59 7.60
CA LEU A 74 1.16 2.07 7.21
C LEU A 74 0.57 1.19 8.33
N TYR A 75 -0.52 1.66 8.92
CA TYR A 75 -1.30 0.98 9.95
C TYR A 75 -2.74 0.79 9.50
N PHE A 76 -3.19 -0.46 9.49
CA PHE A 76 -4.58 -0.80 9.26
C PHE A 76 -5.36 -0.76 10.57
N LEU A 77 -6.23 0.23 10.71
CA LEU A 77 -7.15 0.37 11.83
C LEU A 77 -8.45 -0.37 11.52
N LYS A 78 -8.54 -1.60 12.01
CA LYS A 78 -9.79 -2.36 12.00
C LYS A 78 -10.61 -1.87 13.19
N ASN A 79 -11.70 -1.13 12.95
CA ASN A 79 -12.65 -0.80 14.01
C ASN A 79 -13.17 -2.11 14.63
N GLY A 80 -12.65 -2.46 15.81
CA GLY A 80 -13.03 -3.66 16.55
C GLY A 80 -11.96 -4.33 17.42
N GLN A 81 -10.67 -3.98 17.37
CA GLN A 81 -9.67 -4.47 18.35
C GLN A 81 -8.57 -3.43 18.60
N GLU A 82 -8.52 -2.91 19.84
CA GLU A 82 -7.28 -2.48 20.51
C GLU A 82 -6.43 -3.72 20.87
#